data_AF-A0A7X7GZF3-F1
#
_entry.id   AF-A0A7X7GZF3-F1
#
_cell.length_a   1.000
_cell.length_b   1.000
_cell.length_c   1.000
_cell.angle_alpha   90.00
_cell.angle_beta   90.00
_cell.angle_gamma   90.00
#
_symmetry.space_group_name_H-M   'P 1'
#
loop_
_entity.id
_entity.type
_entity.pdbx_description
1 polymer ?
#
loop_
_entity_poly.entity_id
_entity_poly.type
_entity_poly.pdbx_seq_one_letter_code
_entity_poly.pdbx_strand_id
1 'polypeptide(L)'
;MERLVDIVGYIVDIYIFLIFIYIILGYFSEVRGSRLYSFLEQVCEPIIRPFEFATIGGISFAPILASLFLKLIHYLLIIIVTL
;
A
#
# COMPACT_ATOMS: atom_id res chain seq x y z
N MET A 1 -5.77 -1.03 25.31
CA MET A 1 -4.79 -0.81 24.23
C MET A 1 -5.05 -1.73 23.04
N GLU A 2 -5.45 -2.97 23.27
CA GLU A 2 -5.78 -3.96 22.22
C GLU A 2 -6.71 -3.42 21.12
N ARG A 3 -7.83 -2.79 21.48
CA ARG A 3 -8.79 -2.24 20.49
C ARG A 3 -8.19 -1.20 19.54
N LEU A 4 -7.21 -0.41 19.98
CA LEU A 4 -6.55 0.58 19.11
C LEU A 4 -5.61 -0.10 18.12
N VAL A 5 -4.90 -1.13 18.57
CA VAL A 5 -4.00 -1.93 17.74
C VAL A 5 -4.79 -2.65 16.64
N ASP A 6 -5.95 -3.20 16.99
CA ASP A 6 -6.84 -3.86 16.03
C ASP A 6 -7.34 -2.89 14.95
N ILE A 7 -7.79 -1.69 15.35
CA ILE A 7 -8.25 -0.66 14.41
C ILE A 7 -7.12 -0.25 13.45
N VAL A 8 -5.91 -0.05 13.96
CA VAL A 8 -4.75 0.27 13.12
C VAL A 8 -4.44 -0.88 12.16
N GLY A 9 -4.53 -2.13 12.61
CA GLY A 9 -4.37 -3.31 11.76
C GLY A 9 -5.36 -3.34 10.61
N TYR A 10 -6.65 -3.12 10.90
CA TYR A 10 -7.67 -3.03 9.86
C TYR A 10 -7.39 -1.92 8.84
N ILE A 11 -6.92 -0.74 9.29
CA ILE A 11 -6.56 0.35 8.38
C ILE A 11 -5.40 -0.05 7.47
N VAL A 12 -4.37 -0.70 8.02
CA VAL A 12 -3.22 -1.19 7.25
C VAL A 12 -3.65 -2.22 6.22
N ASP A 13 -4.51 -3.18 6.59
CA ASP A 13 -5.02 -4.19 5.67
C ASP A 13 -5.85 -3.58 4.54
N ILE A 14 -6.72 -2.62 4.86
CA ILE A 14 -7.49 -1.86 3.86
C ILE A 14 -6.53 -1.14 2.90
N TYR A 15 -5.48 -0.53 3.44
CA TYR A 15 -4.50 0.20 2.62
C TYR A 15 -3.73 -0.72 1.66
N ILE A 16 -3.31 -1.90 2.14
CA ILE A 16 -2.68 -2.92 1.31
C ILE A 16 -3.64 -3.39 0.20
N PHE A 17 -4.93 -3.55 0.53
CA PHE A 17 -5.95 -3.87 -0.46
C PHE A 17 -6.13 -2.76 -1.51
N LEU A 18 -6.09 -1.48 -1.10
CA LEU A 18 -6.13 -0.34 -2.03
C LEU A 18 -4.92 -0.33 -2.97
N ILE A 19 -3.71 -0.60 -2.46
CA ILE A 19 -2.50 -0.75 -3.28
C ILE A 19 -2.71 -1.86 -4.31
N PHE A 20 -3.28 -2.99 -3.91
CA PHE A 20 -3.54 -4.11 -4.80
C PHE A 20 -4.52 -3.74 -5.93
N ILE A 21 -5.63 -3.06 -5.59
CA ILE A 21 -6.59 -2.53 -6.57
C ILE A 21 -5.89 -1.54 -7.52
N TYR A 22 -5.10 -0.61 -6.99
CA TYR A 22 -4.37 0.39 -7.79
C TYR A 22 -3.48 -0.25 -8.85
N ILE A 23 -2.71 -1.29 -8.48
CA ILE A 23 -1.87 -2.04 -9.43
C ILE A 23 -2.73 -2.68 -10.52
N ILE A 24 -3.78 -3.42 -10.14
CA ILE A 24 -4.65 -4.12 -11.08
C ILE A 24 -5.28 -3.13 -12.06
N LEU A 25 -5.84 -2.03 -11.55
CA LEU A 25 -6.44 -0.99 -12.39
C LEU A 25 -5.39 -0.31 -13.28
N GLY A 26 -4.15 -0.14 -12.80
CA GLY A 26 -3.04 0.43 -13.57
C GLY A 26 -2.68 -0.40 -14.80
N TYR A 27 -2.90 -1.72 -14.79
CA TYR A 27 -2.70 -2.54 -15.98
C TYR A 27 -3.70 -2.23 -17.10
N PHE A 28 -4.88 -1.70 -16.77
CA PHE A 28 -5.89 -1.30 -17.74
C PHE A 28 -5.71 0.17 -18.13
N SER A 29 -5.20 0.42 -19.34
CA SER A 29 -4.94 1.78 -19.85
C SER A 29 -6.19 2.67 -19.88
N GLU A 30 -7.35 2.10 -20.17
CA GLU A 30 -8.64 2.80 -20.23
C GLU A 30 -9.05 3.44 -18.89
N VAL A 31 -8.62 2.86 -17.77
CA VAL A 31 -9.04 3.27 -16.42
C VAL A 31 -8.12 4.36 -15.84
N ARG A 32 -6.92 4.54 -16.41
CA ARG A 32 -5.94 5.52 -15.94
C ARG A 32 -6.43 6.97 -15.99
N GLY A 33 -7.36 7.28 -16.89
CA GLY A 33 -8.01 8.61 -16.98
C GLY A 33 -9.22 8.79 -16.06
N SER A 34 -9.61 7.76 -15.31
CA SER A 34 -10.81 7.82 -14.45
C SER A 34 -10.51 8.56 -13.14
N ARG A 35 -11.53 9.24 -12.60
CA ARG A 35 -11.44 9.91 -11.29
C ARG A 35 -11.08 8.94 -10.16
N LEU A 36 -11.51 7.69 -10.25
CA LEU A 36 -11.19 6.65 -9.27
C LEU A 36 -9.70 6.32 -9.29
N TYR A 37 -9.12 6.14 -10.48
CA TYR A 37 -7.69 5.86 -10.61
C TYR A 37 -6.85 7.03 -10.10
N SER A 38 -7.16 8.27 -10.48
CA SER A 38 -6.44 9.45 -9.99
C SER A 38 -6.54 9.62 -8.46
N PHE A 39 -7.65 9.19 -7.84
CA PHE A 39 -7.76 9.17 -6.39
C PHE A 39 -6.85 8.09 -5.78
N LEU A 40 -6.88 6.88 -6.33
CA LEU A 40 -6.03 5.77 -5.87
C LEU A 40 -4.54 6.09 -6.03
N GLU A 41 -4.16 6.72 -7.14
CA GLU A 41 -2.81 7.21 -7.39
C GLU A 41 -2.39 8.20 -6.30
N GLN A 42 -3.18 9.24 -6.03
CA GLN A 42 -2.86 10.21 -4.96
C GLN A 42 -2.70 9.58 -3.58
N VAL A 43 -3.47 8.53 -3.28
CA VAL A 43 -3.37 7.80 -2.01
C VAL A 43 -2.16 6.87 -2.01
N CYS A 44 -1.95 6.08 -3.05
CA CYS A 44 -0.93 5.03 -3.06
C CYS A 44 0.47 5.55 -3.37
N GLU A 45 0.59 6.59 -4.21
CA GLU A 45 1.86 7.13 -4.70
C GLU A 45 2.84 7.53 -3.59
N PRO A 46 2.43 8.24 -2.51
CA PRO A 46 3.35 8.60 -1.43
C PRO A 46 4.06 7.41 -0.78
N ILE A 47 3.40 6.24 -0.74
CA ILE A 47 3.96 5.02 -0.16
C ILE A 47 4.69 4.17 -1.20
N ILE A 48 4.26 4.18 -2.47
CA ILE A 48 4.90 3.43 -3.55
C ILE A 48 6.17 4.12 -4.04
N ARG A 49 6.18 5.45 -4.12
CA ARG A 49 7.27 6.28 -4.65
C ARG A 49 8.65 5.97 -4.05
N PRO A 50 8.80 5.79 -2.72
CA PRO A 50 10.09 5.38 -2.15
C PRO A 50 10.63 4.06 -2.69
N PHE A 51 9.77 3.18 -3.20
CA PHE A 51 10.12 1.85 -3.71
C PHE A 51 10.16 1.77 -5.24
N GLU A 52 9.99 2.88 -5.96
CA GLU A 52 10.04 2.90 -7.44
C GLU A 52 11.33 2.32 -8.03
N PHE A 53 12.44 2.42 -7.28
CA PHE A 53 13.73 1.82 -7.63
C PHE A 53 13.64 0.30 -7.82
N ALA A 54 12.65 -0.36 -7.22
CA ALA A 54 12.39 -1.79 -7.35
C ALA A 54 11.61 -2.13 -8.62
N THR A 55 11.80 -1.36 -9.70
CA THR A 55 11.26 -1.67 -11.02
C THR A 55 12.37 -2.32 -11.85
N ILE A 56 12.18 -3.58 -12.22
CA ILE A 56 13.19 -4.38 -12.95
C ILE A 56 12.55 -4.90 -14.24
N GLY A 57 13.16 -4.59 -15.39
CA GLY A 57 12.69 -5.08 -16.68
C GLY A 57 11.28 -4.61 -17.07
N GLY A 58 10.85 -3.43 -16.59
CA GLY A 58 9.52 -2.88 -16.86
C GLY A 58 8.39 -3.42 -15.96
N ILE A 59 8.71 -4.30 -15.00
CA ILE A 59 7.77 -4.78 -13.97
C ILE A 59 8.11 -4.09 -12.66
N SER A 60 7.12 -3.43 -12.04
CA SER A 60 7.30 -2.76 -10.77
C SER A 60 7.04 -3.71 -9.60
N PHE A 61 8.08 -3.99 -8.80
CA PHE A 61 7.95 -4.66 -7.50
C PHE A 61 7.70 -3.68 -6.35
N ALA A 62 7.72 -2.36 -6.64
CA ALA A 62 7.46 -1.29 -5.68
C ALA A 62 6.20 -1.52 -4.84
N PRO A 63 5.06 -1.98 -5.40
CA PRO A 63 3.85 -2.17 -4.61
C PRO A 63 3.92 -3.34 -3.63
N ILE A 64 4.67 -4.40 -3.97
CA ILE A 64 4.91 -5.54 -3.08
C ILE A 64 5.77 -5.10 -1.91
N LEU A 65 6.84 -4.35 -2.18
CA LEU A 65 7.71 -3.80 -1.14
C LEU A 65 6.97 -2.80 -0.24
N ALA A 66 6.15 -1.92 -0.83
CA ALA A 66 5.29 -1.00 -0.10
C ALA A 66 4.35 -1.74 0.87
N SER A 67 3.70 -2.81 0.38
CA SER A 67 2.80 -3.62 1.20
C SER A 67 3.55 -4.36 2.32
N LEU A 68 4.74 -4.88 2.05
CA LEU A 68 5.58 -5.54 3.05
C LEU A 68 6.07 -4.54 4.11
N PHE A 69 6.46 -3.34 3.69
CA PHE A 69 6.89 -2.26 4.56
C PHE A 69 5.77 -1.82 5.51
N LEU A 70 4.54 -1.66 5.00
CA LEU A 70 3.36 -1.38 5.81
C LEU A 70 3.09 -2.47 6.86
N LYS A 71 3.18 -3.76 6.49
CA LYS A 71 3.05 -4.88 7.43
C LYS A 71 4.15 -4.86 8.49
N LEU A 72 5.38 -4.55 8.10
CA LEU A 72 6.50 -4.46 9.04
C LEU A 72 6.29 -3.35 10.07
N ILE A 73 5.86 -2.16 9.62
CA ILE A 73 5.52 -1.05 10.53
C ILE A 73 4.41 -1.47 11.50
N HIS A 74 3.36 -2.12 11.00
CA HIS A 74 2.27 -2.58 11.85
C HIS A 74 2.74 -3.59 12.91
N TYR A 75 3.56 -4.56 12.53
CA TYR A 75 4.12 -5.55 13.44
C TYR A 75 5.03 -4.91 14.50
N LEU A 76 5.88 -3.95 14.10
CA LEU A 76 6.71 -3.18 15.04
C LEU A 76 5.86 -2.39 16.04
N LEU A 77 4.77 -1.77 15.56
CA LEU A 77 3.84 -1.03 16.42
C LEU A 77 3.18 -1.95 17.45
N ILE A 78 2.74 -3.14 17.05
CA ILE A 78 2.20 -4.15 17.97
C ILE A 78 3.23 -4.51 19.04
N ILE A 79 4.46 -4.80 18.64
CA ILE A 79 5.54 -5.16 19.58
C ILE A 79 5.77 -4.04 20.58
N ILE A 80 5.93 -2.80 20.13
CA ILE A 80 6.21 -1.66 21.00
C ILE A 80 5.07 -1.40 21.99
N VAL A 81 3.81 -1.57 21.56
CA VAL A 81 2.64 -1.35 22.42
C VAL A 81 2.44 -2.48 23.43
N THR A 82 2.90 -3.69 23.11
CA THR A 82 2.74 -4.87 23.97
C THR A 82 3.89 -5.05 24.97
N LEU A 83 5.04 -4.42 24.71
CA LEU A 83 6.23 -4.42 25.57
C LEU A 83 6.03 -3.52 26.81
#